data_AF-A0A920TL76-F1
#
_entry.id   AF-A0A920TL76-F1
#
_cell.length_a   1.000
_cell.length_b   1.000
_cell.length_c   1.000
_cell.angle_alpha   90.00
_cell.angle_beta   90.00
_cell.angle_gamma   90.00
#
_symmetry.space_group_name_H-M   'P 1'
#
loop_
_entity.id
_entity.type
_entity.pdbx_description
1 polymer ?
#
loop_
_entity_poly.entity_id
_entity_poly.type
_entity_poly.pdbx_seq_one_letter_code
_entity_poly.pdbx_strand_id
1 'polypeptide(L)' 'MVDEWYINMDWRDRIKKVVDDIEWIPEWGQDREHEWLDNMGDWMISKKRFWGLGITNLGI' A
#
# COMPACT_ATOMS: atom_id res chain seq x y z
N MET A 1 -23.86 3.04 -3.22
CA MET A 1 -22.45 2.92 -2.81
C MET A 1 -21.61 3.50 -3.93
N VAL A 2 -20.58 4.27 -3.62
CA VAL A 2 -19.71 4.87 -4.64
C VAL A 2 -18.67 3.82 -5.01
N ASP A 3 -18.46 3.58 -6.30
CA ASP A 3 -17.40 2.67 -6.74
C ASP A 3 -16.04 3.28 -6.41
N GLU A 4 -15.32 2.60 -5.52
CA GLU A 4 -13.98 2.95 -5.08
C GLU A 4 -12.99 1.92 -5.64
N TRP A 5 -11.84 2.41 -6.11
CA TRP A 5 -10.79 1.60 -6.67
C TRP A 5 -9.73 1.34 -5.61
N TYR A 6 -9.38 0.07 -5.49
CA TYR A 6 -8.38 -0.44 -4.56
C TYR A 6 -7.33 -1.24 -5.32
N ILE A 7 -6.09 -1.18 -4.83
CA ILE A 7 -5.07 -2.17 -5.17
C ILE A 7 -5.18 -3.31 -4.16
N ASN A 8 -5.40 -4.54 -4.64
CA ASN A 8 -5.32 -5.74 -3.80
C ASN A 8 -3.89 -5.93 -3.30
N MET A 9 -3.77 -6.27 -2.03
CA MET A 9 -2.48 -6.31 -1.33
C MET A 9 -2.08 -7.72 -0.86
N ASP A 10 -2.56 -8.78 -1.51
CA ASP A 10 -2.25 -10.18 -1.15
C ASP A 10 -0.74 -10.54 -1.23
N TRP A 11 0.08 -9.59 -1.67
CA TRP A 11 1.52 -9.68 -1.78
C TRP A 11 2.28 -9.10 -0.57
N ARG A 12 1.60 -8.71 0.53
CA ARG A 12 2.22 -8.21 1.78
C ARG A 12 3.39 -9.07 2.26
N ASP A 13 3.22 -10.39 2.31
CA ASP A 13 4.28 -11.30 2.79
C ASP A 13 5.52 -11.30 1.90
N ARG A 14 5.37 -10.98 0.61
CA ARG A 14 6.52 -10.80 -0.29
C ARG A 14 7.23 -9.48 -0.01
N ILE A 15 6.49 -8.43 0.35
CA ILE A 15 7.08 -7.14 0.77
C ILE A 15 7.84 -7.33 2.07
N LYS A 16 7.27 -8.01 3.06
CA LYS A 16 7.91 -8.27 4.36
C LYS A 16 9.27 -8.95 4.23
N LYS A 17 9.43 -9.87 3.28
CA LYS A 17 10.73 -10.49 2.99
C LYS A 17 11.78 -9.47 2.53
N VAL A 18 11.36 -8.47 1.76
CA VAL A 18 12.26 -7.39 1.33
C VAL A 18 12.52 -6.44 2.50
N VAL A 19 11.52 -6.17 3.35
CA VAL A 19 11.68 -5.37 4.59
C VAL A 19 12.80 -5.91 5.48
N ASP A 20 12.94 -7.23 5.55
CA ASP A 20 14.00 -7.90 6.33
C ASP A 20 15.42 -7.71 5.74
N ASP A 21 15.53 -7.42 4.44
CA ASP A 21 16.81 -7.24 3.75
C ASP A 21 17.30 -5.77 3.76
N ILE A 22 16.50 -4.84 4.29
CA ILE A 22 16.80 -3.40 4.28
C ILE A 22 17.69 -3.03 5.49
N GLU A 23 18.68 -2.17 5.27
CA GLU A 23 19.39 -1.50 6.36
C GLU A 23 18.53 -0.36 6.92
N TRP A 24 17.94 -0.58 8.11
CA TRP A 24 17.05 0.38 8.75
C TRP A 24 17.80 1.38 9.62
N ILE A 25 17.59 2.67 9.36
CA ILE A 25 18.14 3.75 10.17
C ILE A 25 17.01 4.76 10.46
N PRO A 26 16.52 4.85 11.71
CA PRO A 26 16.87 4.02 12.88
C PRO A 26 16.33 2.58 12.80
N GLU A 27 16.94 1.67 13.56
CA GLU A 27 16.66 0.21 13.55
C GLU A 27 15.19 -0.14 13.78
N TRP A 28 14.51 0.58 14.67
CA TRP A 28 13.09 0.35 14.96
C TRP A 28 12.15 0.58 13.75
N GLY A 29 12.66 1.15 12.65
CA GLY A 29 11.90 1.32 11.42
C GLY A 29 11.41 -0.02 10.85
N GLN A 30 12.19 -1.09 11.01
CA GLN A 30 11.82 -2.42 10.53
C GLN A 30 10.53 -2.91 11.20
N ASP A 31 10.47 -2.86 12.53
CA ASP A 31 9.30 -3.32 13.30
C ASP A 31 8.04 -2.52 12.94
N ARG A 32 8.21 -1.21 12.72
CA ARG A 32 7.10 -0.32 12.34
C ARG A 32 6.55 -0.62 10.94
N GLU A 33 7.43 -0.96 10.00
CA GLU A 33 7.01 -1.34 8.65
C GLU A 33 6.29 -2.70 8.65
N HIS A 34 6.78 -3.67 9.42
CA HIS A 34 6.09 -4.95 9.61
C HIS A 34 4.70 -4.77 10.23
N GLU A 35 4.61 -3.98 11.30
CA GLU A 35 3.33 -3.66 11.96
C GLU A 35 2.36 -2.97 10.99
N TRP A 36 2.85 -2.05 10.14
CA TRP A 36 2.03 -1.41 9.13
C TRP A 36 1.51 -2.42 8.11
N LEU A 37 2.37 -3.30 7.58
CA LEU A 37 2.00 -4.34 6.62
C LEU A 37 1.04 -5.39 7.19
N ASP A 38 1.12 -5.69 8.49
CA ASP A 38 0.20 -6.59 9.18
C ASP A 38 -1.22 -6.02 9.29
N ASN A 39 -1.32 -4.72 9.54
CA ASN A 39 -2.61 -4.05 9.79
C ASN A 39 -3.21 -3.41 8.54
N MET A 40 -2.45 -3.33 7.44
CA MET A 40 -2.86 -2.66 6.22
C MET A 40 -3.88 -3.48 5.43
N GLY A 41 -5.05 -2.88 5.14
CA GLY A 41 -6.04 -3.39 4.18
C GLY A 41 -5.67 -3.14 2.70
N ASP A 42 -6.57 -3.42 1.78
CA ASP A 42 -6.35 -3.07 0.37
C ASP A 42 -6.20 -1.55 0.20
N TRP A 43 -5.31 -1.14 -0.71
CA TRP A 43 -4.94 0.26 -0.80
C TRP A 43 -5.92 1.03 -1.67
N MET A 44 -6.76 1.85 -1.03
CA MET A 44 -7.66 2.78 -1.75
C MET A 44 -6.86 3.81 -2.54
N ILE A 45 -7.01 3.82 -3.85
CA ILE A 45 -6.37 4.79 -4.74
C ILE A 45 -7.34 5.83 -5.33
N SER A 46 -8.64 5.52 -5.35
CA SER A 46 -9.63 6.49 -5.84
C SER A 46 -10.02 7.50 -4.77
N LYS A 47 -10.02 8.79 -5.14
CA LYS A 47 -10.68 9.85 -4.38
C LYS A 47 -11.47 10.74 -5.34
N LYS A 48 -12.69 11.11 -4.95
CA LYS A 48 -13.45 12.13 -5.66
C LYS A 48 -12.91 13.51 -5.28
N ARG A 49 -12.07 14.09 -6.14
CA ARG A 49 -11.46 15.42 -5.93
C ARG A 49 -11.31 16.16 -7.26
N PHE A 50 -11.32 17.49 -7.21
CA PHE A 50 -11.18 18.35 -8.39
C PHE A 50 -9.73 18.46 -8.89
N TRP A 51 -8.75 18.41 -7.98
CA TRP A 51 -7.32 18.50 -8.31
C TRP A 51 -6.61 17.16 -8.08
N GLY A 52 -5.90 16.67 -9.10
CA GLY A 52 -5.10 15.45 -9.06
C GLY A 52 -5.08 14.71 -10.40
N LEU A 53 -4.28 13.66 -10.48
CA LEU A 53 -4.31 12.76 -11.64
C LEU A 53 -5.61 11.94 -11.59
N GLY A 54 -6.42 12.03 -12.65
CA GLY A 54 -7.62 11.21 -12.80
C GLY A 54 -7.23 9.75 -13.03
N ILE A 55 -7.92 8.83 -12.36
CA ILE A 55 -7.79 7.40 -12.68
C ILE A 55 -8.46 7.21 -14.05
N THR A 56 -7.64 7.09 -15.09
CA THR A 56 -8.11 6.74 -16.42
C THR A 56 -8.38 5.25 -16.43
N ASN A 57 -9.46 4.82 -17.07
CA ASN A 57 -9.88 3.41 -17.15
C ASN A 57 -8.69 2.51 -17.52
N LEU A 58 -8.12 1.83 -16.52
CA LEU A 58 -7.08 0.83 -16.71
C LEU A 58 -7.81 -0.38 -17.26
N GLY A 59 -7.79 -0.54 -18.60
CA GLY A 59 -8.38 -1.68 -19.31
C GLY A 59 -7.61 -2.98 -19.07
N ILE A 60 -7.55 -3.39 -17.80
CA ILE A 60 -7.13 -4.71 -17.32
C ILE A 60 -8.38 -5.55 -17.03
#